data_AF-A0A6I3LVH5-F1
#
_entry.id   AF-A0A6I3LVH5-F1
#
_cell.length_a   1.000
_cell.length_b   1.000
_cell.length_c   1.000
_cell.angle_alpha   90.00
_cell.angle_beta   90.00
_cell.angle_gamma   90.00
#
_symmetry.space_group_name_H-M   'P 1'
#
loop_
_entity.id
_entity.type
_entity.pdbx_description
1 polymer ?
#
loop_
_entity_poly.entity_id
_entity_poly.type
_entity_poly.pdbx_seq_one_letter_code
_entity_poly.pdbx_strand_id
1 'polypeptide(L)'
;MPLTKNSDLFFSVHENGFNQIAKHFMEQRPSLFNYGTEYFTTPRGLEKLCHKIVANPVVLLRGNPLITVESPLPIFNTDPPVGLNFMFQFSEFQIDFHPGNLFGLPPELNPLEKQKIALRLKVCGGIGCPDKQFIADYGDKQDHYDVKNNRKENQPKPPIVALPTDKLNCFCLELFAVGSIDRKIISGKEYLKINLSGLEIVDIKPDGLENSLECYLKTLLTLGILPKAKIAMEVLAFNIANIISIAPTPISAAVPFNPTIENDEIALFFNLF
;
A
#
# COMPACT_ATOMS: atom_id res chain seq x y z
N MET A 1 43.61 -26.43 11.29
CA MET A 1 42.30 -26.45 10.60
C MET A 1 42.18 -27.73 9.79
N PRO A 2 41.40 -28.74 10.24
CA PRO A 2 41.28 -30.02 9.52
C PRO A 2 40.44 -29.93 8.24
N LEU A 3 39.53 -28.95 8.12
CA LEU A 3 38.58 -28.85 6.99
C LEU A 3 39.18 -28.30 5.68
N THR A 4 40.28 -27.55 5.74
CA THR A 4 40.97 -27.01 4.54
C THR A 4 42.17 -27.85 4.12
N LYS A 5 42.42 -28.97 4.80
CA LYS A 5 43.63 -29.80 4.61
C LYS A 5 43.75 -30.39 3.19
N ASN A 6 42.63 -30.59 2.52
CA ASN A 6 42.54 -31.18 1.18
C ASN A 6 42.04 -30.16 0.14
N SER A 7 42.31 -28.86 0.35
CA SER A 7 41.88 -27.79 -0.55
C SER A 7 43.08 -26.98 -0.99
N ASP A 8 43.25 -26.82 -2.31
CA ASP A 8 44.32 -25.99 -2.87
C ASP A 8 44.08 -24.49 -2.65
N LEU A 9 42.81 -24.11 -2.53
CA LEU A 9 42.36 -22.73 -2.38
C LEU A 9 41.12 -22.67 -1.48
N PHE A 10 41.11 -21.72 -0.55
CA PHE A 10 40.00 -21.50 0.36
C PHE A 10 39.57 -20.04 0.31
N PHE A 11 38.27 -19.81 0.14
CA PHE A 11 37.65 -18.50 0.20
C PHE A 11 36.59 -18.49 1.28
N SER A 12 36.58 -17.42 2.07
CA SER A 12 35.55 -17.16 3.06
C SER A 12 35.15 -15.70 3.00
N VAL A 13 33.84 -15.44 3.06
CA VAL A 13 33.30 -14.10 3.19
C VAL A 13 32.56 -14.02 4.51
N HIS A 14 32.89 -13.02 5.32
CA HIS A 14 32.22 -12.76 6.58
C HIS A 14 30.90 -12.03 6.33
N GLU A 15 29.87 -12.30 7.13
CA GLU A 15 28.54 -11.64 7.02
C GLU A 15 28.63 -10.10 7.05
N ASN A 16 29.50 -9.53 7.89
CA ASN A 16 29.82 -8.09 7.91
C ASN A 16 30.16 -7.54 6.52
N GLY A 17 30.89 -8.29 5.69
CA GLY A 17 31.20 -7.90 4.32
C GLY A 17 29.95 -7.84 3.45
N PHE A 18 29.10 -8.87 3.50
CA PHE A 18 27.82 -8.89 2.78
C PHE A 18 26.90 -7.75 3.21
N ASN A 19 26.73 -7.53 4.52
CA ASN A 19 25.87 -6.50 5.06
C ASN A 19 26.35 -5.09 4.70
N GLN A 20 27.67 -4.85 4.71
CA GLN A 20 28.23 -3.58 4.26
C GLN A 20 28.03 -3.36 2.76
N ILE A 21 28.20 -4.39 1.93
CA ILE A 21 27.95 -4.30 0.49
C ILE A 21 26.46 -4.00 0.23
N ALA A 22 25.56 -4.71 0.90
CA ALA A 22 24.12 -4.48 0.76
C ALA A 22 23.72 -3.06 1.15
N LYS A 23 24.18 -2.60 2.33
CA LYS A 23 23.98 -1.22 2.78
C LYS A 23 24.53 -0.20 1.78
N HIS A 24 25.76 -0.40 1.32
CA HIS A 24 26.37 0.50 0.34
C HIS A 24 25.58 0.55 -0.96
N PHE A 25 25.08 -0.61 -1.43
CA PHE A 25 24.26 -0.68 -2.62
C PHE A 25 22.92 0.07 -2.46
N MET A 26 22.27 -0.07 -1.30
CA MET A 26 21.05 0.69 -0.96
C MET A 26 21.31 2.21 -0.94
N GLU A 27 22.43 2.65 -0.37
CA GLU A 27 22.82 4.07 -0.32
C GLU A 27 23.20 4.64 -1.69
N GLN A 28 23.77 3.83 -2.59
CA GLN A 28 24.16 4.23 -3.94
C GLN A 28 23.00 4.20 -4.94
N ARG A 29 22.00 3.34 -4.72
CA ARG A 29 20.84 3.14 -5.61
C ARG A 29 19.53 3.16 -4.84
N PRO A 30 19.23 4.23 -4.08
CA PRO A 30 18.04 4.29 -3.23
C PRO A 30 16.72 4.07 -3.98
N SER A 31 16.60 4.49 -5.25
CA SER A 31 15.38 4.28 -6.05
C SER A 31 15.01 2.81 -6.27
N LEU A 32 15.95 1.86 -6.16
CA LEU A 32 15.66 0.42 -6.25
C LEU A 32 14.97 -0.13 -5.00
N PHE A 33 14.92 0.66 -3.93
CA PHE A 33 14.41 0.24 -2.62
C PHE A 33 13.27 1.13 -2.14
N ASN A 34 12.96 2.21 -2.84
CA ASN A 34 11.97 3.20 -2.45
C ASN A 34 11.04 3.46 -3.64
N TYR A 35 9.75 3.16 -3.46
CA TYR A 35 8.72 3.26 -4.48
C TYR A 35 7.60 4.15 -3.93
N GLY A 36 7.14 5.10 -4.72
CA GLY A 36 6.05 5.96 -4.28
C GLY A 36 5.61 6.94 -5.33
N THR A 37 4.53 7.65 -5.02
CA THR A 37 3.98 8.67 -5.93
C THR A 37 4.87 9.89 -6.04
N GLU A 38 4.73 10.62 -7.15
CA GLU A 38 5.53 11.80 -7.49
C GLU A 38 5.61 12.84 -6.35
N TYR A 39 4.56 13.00 -5.56
CA TYR A 39 4.54 13.87 -4.37
C TYR A 39 5.77 13.69 -3.46
N PHE A 40 6.22 12.45 -3.27
CA PHE A 40 7.33 12.09 -2.39
C PHE A 40 8.71 12.41 -2.94
N THR A 41 8.81 12.85 -4.21
CA THR A 41 10.07 13.35 -4.79
C THR A 41 10.34 14.81 -4.47
N THR A 42 9.35 15.54 -3.97
CA THR A 42 9.46 16.95 -3.58
C THR A 42 10.11 17.11 -2.20
N PRO A 43 10.74 18.27 -1.87
CA PRO A 43 11.30 18.50 -0.53
C PRO A 43 10.28 18.27 0.61
N ARG A 44 9.04 18.76 0.43
CA ARG A 44 7.95 18.56 1.40
C ARG A 44 7.50 17.10 1.49
N GLY A 45 7.56 16.36 0.40
CA GLY A 45 7.24 14.94 0.36
C GLY A 45 8.29 14.10 1.08
N LEU A 46 9.57 14.39 0.85
CA LEU A 46 10.71 13.69 1.48
C LEU A 46 10.73 13.80 3.02
N GLU A 47 10.20 14.89 3.58
CA GLU A 47 10.05 15.07 5.03
C GLU A 47 8.96 14.17 5.65
N LYS A 48 8.05 13.65 4.82
CA LYS A 48 6.86 12.88 5.25
C LYS A 48 6.94 11.39 4.95
N LEU A 49 8.13 10.89 4.59
CA LEU A 49 8.34 9.46 4.34
C LEU A 49 8.20 8.65 5.63
N CYS A 50 7.78 7.39 5.50
CA CYS A 50 7.67 6.47 6.63
C CYS A 50 9.03 6.05 7.18
N HIS A 51 10.06 6.07 6.34
CA HIS A 51 11.44 5.90 6.74
C HIS A 51 12.33 6.90 6.00
N LYS A 52 13.28 7.51 6.72
CA LYS A 52 14.22 8.46 6.11
C LYS A 52 15.14 7.72 5.15
N ILE A 53 15.22 8.20 3.90
CA ILE A 53 16.16 7.64 2.92
C ILE A 53 17.57 8.10 3.26
N VAL A 54 18.46 7.14 3.51
CA VAL A 54 19.89 7.38 3.64
C VAL A 54 20.51 7.12 2.26
N ALA A 55 21.04 8.17 1.65
CA ALA A 55 21.70 8.10 0.36
C ALA A 55 23.16 8.55 0.49
N ASN A 56 24.02 7.99 -0.35
CA ASN A 56 25.41 8.43 -0.42
C ASN A 56 25.46 9.90 -0.89
N PRO A 57 26.34 10.76 -0.33
CA PRO A 57 26.42 12.17 -0.71
C PRO A 57 26.57 12.41 -2.22
N VAL A 58 27.27 11.52 -2.93
CA VAL A 58 27.44 11.62 -4.40
C VAL A 58 26.11 11.45 -5.14
N VAL A 59 25.19 10.62 -4.64
CA VAL A 59 23.84 10.44 -5.21
C VAL A 59 23.06 11.75 -5.12
N LEU A 60 23.12 12.40 -3.96
CA LEU A 60 22.46 13.70 -3.73
C LEU A 60 23.08 14.81 -4.58
N LEU A 61 24.42 14.89 -4.63
CA LEU A 61 25.14 15.89 -5.42
C LEU A 61 24.87 15.78 -6.92
N ARG A 62 24.64 14.56 -7.42
CA ARG A 62 24.35 14.30 -8.83
C ARG A 62 22.86 14.39 -9.18
N GLY A 63 21.98 14.64 -8.20
CA GLY A 63 20.54 14.67 -8.42
C GLY A 63 19.97 13.31 -8.87
N ASN A 64 20.62 12.20 -8.50
CA ASN A 64 20.11 10.87 -8.80
C ASN A 64 18.79 10.62 -8.06
N PRO A 65 17.84 9.88 -8.66
CA PRO A 65 16.54 9.63 -8.04
C PRO A 65 16.68 8.85 -6.74
N LEU A 66 15.98 9.32 -5.70
CA LEU A 66 15.88 8.62 -4.42
C LEU A 66 14.71 7.64 -4.39
N ILE A 67 13.71 7.85 -5.25
CA ILE A 67 12.43 7.14 -5.28
C ILE A 67 12.12 6.79 -6.73
N THR A 68 11.70 5.56 -6.97
CA THR A 68 11.06 5.17 -8.22
C THR A 68 9.61 5.67 -8.18
N VAL A 69 9.26 6.51 -9.16
CA VAL A 69 7.94 7.14 -9.23
C VAL A 69 6.94 6.16 -9.79
N GLU A 70 5.90 5.89 -9.00
CA GLU A 70 4.78 5.03 -9.36
C GLU A 70 3.50 5.86 -9.53
N SER A 71 2.53 5.32 -10.28
CA SER A 71 1.22 5.94 -10.42
C SER A 71 0.44 5.88 -9.09
N PRO A 72 -0.35 6.91 -8.72
CA PRO A 72 -1.16 6.87 -7.51
C PRO A 72 -2.06 5.63 -7.41
N LEU A 73 -2.31 5.18 -6.18
CA LEU A 73 -3.21 4.04 -5.93
C LEU A 73 -4.61 4.38 -6.45
N PRO A 74 -5.10 3.71 -7.51
CA PRO A 74 -6.32 4.13 -8.18
C PRO A 74 -7.54 3.99 -7.29
N ILE A 75 -8.40 4.99 -7.28
CA ILE A 75 -9.78 4.86 -6.79
C ILE A 75 -10.66 4.51 -7.97
N PHE A 76 -11.09 3.26 -8.03
CA PHE A 76 -11.92 2.76 -9.13
C PHE A 76 -13.26 3.51 -9.22
N ASN A 77 -13.82 3.55 -10.43
CA ASN A 77 -15.13 4.15 -10.73
C ASN A 77 -15.27 5.66 -10.44
N THR A 78 -14.16 6.41 -10.46
CA THR A 78 -14.15 7.88 -10.38
C THR A 78 -13.97 8.54 -11.75
N ASP A 79 -14.65 9.66 -11.99
CA ASP A 79 -14.46 10.51 -13.17
C ASP A 79 -14.41 12.02 -12.79
N PRO A 80 -13.28 12.73 -12.98
CA PRO A 80 -11.99 12.24 -13.48
C PRO A 80 -11.36 11.17 -12.57
N PRO A 81 -10.51 10.27 -13.11
CA PRO A 81 -9.87 9.24 -12.32
C PRO A 81 -8.95 9.86 -11.28
N VAL A 82 -9.13 9.48 -10.02
CA VAL A 82 -8.30 9.93 -8.91
C VAL A 82 -7.62 8.78 -8.19
N GLY A 83 -6.58 9.07 -7.42
CA GLY A 83 -5.84 8.08 -6.66
C GLY A 83 -5.20 8.62 -5.40
N LEU A 84 -4.72 7.73 -4.54
CA LEU A 84 -4.04 8.09 -3.30
C LEU A 84 -2.53 8.10 -3.47
N ASN A 85 -1.86 9.08 -2.86
CA ASN A 85 -0.41 9.02 -2.72
C ASN A 85 -0.04 7.85 -1.80
N PHE A 86 1.07 7.18 -2.10
CA PHE A 86 1.59 6.11 -1.27
C PHE A 86 3.10 6.04 -1.33
N MET A 87 3.68 5.35 -0.35
CA MET A 87 5.10 5.06 -0.28
C MET A 87 5.33 3.63 0.21
N PHE A 88 6.35 2.98 -0.33
CA PHE A 88 6.82 1.66 0.04
C PHE A 88 8.35 1.61 -0.01
N GLN A 89 8.98 1.12 1.06
CA GLN A 89 10.41 1.25 1.32
C GLN A 89 10.99 -0.03 1.91
N PHE A 90 12.00 -0.59 1.24
CA PHE A 90 12.90 -1.56 1.87
C PHE A 90 13.95 -0.77 2.65
N SER A 91 13.74 -0.67 3.96
CA SER A 91 14.53 0.21 4.84
C SER A 91 15.80 -0.45 5.39
N GLU A 92 15.74 -1.75 5.68
CA GLU A 92 16.87 -2.49 6.25
C GLU A 92 16.93 -3.89 5.65
N PHE A 93 18.14 -4.38 5.40
CA PHE A 93 18.42 -5.76 4.99
C PHE A 93 19.70 -6.24 5.68
N GLN A 94 19.61 -7.38 6.36
CA GLN A 94 20.73 -7.99 7.08
C GLN A 94 20.74 -9.50 6.87
N ILE A 95 21.94 -10.05 6.77
CA ILE A 95 22.22 -11.48 6.75
C ILE A 95 23.05 -11.82 7.99
N ASP A 96 22.69 -12.92 8.64
CA ASP A 96 23.39 -13.48 9.80
C ASP A 96 23.71 -14.94 9.51
N PHE A 97 24.98 -15.31 9.59
CA PHE A 97 25.43 -16.69 9.46
C PHE A 97 25.57 -17.31 10.85
N HIS A 98 25.49 -18.64 10.97
CA HIS A 98 25.73 -19.29 12.26
C HIS A 98 27.04 -18.78 12.92
N PRO A 99 27.02 -18.39 14.22
CA PRO A 99 26.05 -18.80 15.24
C PRO A 99 24.80 -17.94 15.44
N GLY A 100 24.52 -16.94 14.60
CA GLY A 100 23.31 -16.12 14.76
C GLY A 100 23.48 -15.06 15.84
N ASN A 101 24.48 -14.19 15.68
CA ASN A 101 24.88 -13.21 16.70
C ASN A 101 24.69 -11.75 16.28
N LEU A 102 24.19 -11.49 15.07
CA LEU A 102 23.94 -10.14 14.57
C LEU A 102 22.55 -9.64 14.99
N PHE A 103 21.54 -10.50 14.94
CA PHE A 103 20.19 -10.21 15.41
C PHE A 103 19.51 -11.45 15.98
N GLY A 104 18.59 -11.24 16.94
CA GLY A 104 17.77 -12.31 17.49
C GLY A 104 16.68 -12.75 16.52
N LEU A 105 16.49 -14.06 16.39
CA LEU A 105 15.33 -14.62 15.68
C LEU A 105 14.08 -14.54 16.57
N PRO A 106 12.89 -14.30 15.98
CA PRO A 106 11.64 -14.34 16.73
C PRO A 106 11.38 -15.75 17.29
N PRO A 107 10.60 -15.89 18.38
CA PRO A 107 10.40 -17.18 19.07
C PRO A 107 9.85 -18.30 18.19
N GLU A 108 9.11 -17.97 17.13
CA GLU A 108 8.56 -18.87 16.14
C GLU A 108 9.65 -19.51 15.26
N LEU A 109 10.81 -18.87 15.17
CA LEU A 109 12.00 -19.38 14.51
C LEU A 109 13.00 -19.90 15.56
N ASN A 110 13.34 -21.19 15.48
CA ASN A 110 14.37 -21.78 16.34
C ASN A 110 15.71 -21.02 16.22
N PRO A 111 16.57 -21.05 17.26
CA PRO A 111 17.93 -20.50 17.18
C PRO A 111 18.69 -20.98 15.94
N LEU A 112 19.54 -20.12 15.38
CA LEU A 112 20.20 -20.39 14.10
C LEU A 112 21.16 -21.58 14.22
N GLU A 113 20.83 -22.69 13.56
CA GLU A 113 21.63 -23.91 13.58
C GLU A 113 22.87 -23.82 12.67
N LYS A 114 23.81 -24.77 12.82
CA LYS A 114 24.97 -24.87 11.93
C LYS A 114 24.53 -25.06 10.47
N GLN A 115 25.30 -24.49 9.54
CA GLN A 115 25.02 -24.51 8.09
C GLN A 115 23.72 -23.79 7.67
N LYS A 116 23.14 -23.00 8.58
CA LYS A 116 22.01 -22.13 8.28
C LYS A 116 22.44 -20.67 8.16
N ILE A 117 21.63 -19.92 7.44
CA ILE A 117 21.69 -18.47 7.28
C ILE A 117 20.35 -17.89 7.73
N ALA A 118 20.38 -16.74 8.39
CA ALA A 118 19.21 -15.94 8.69
C ALA A 118 19.25 -14.65 7.89
N LEU A 119 18.06 -14.17 7.52
CA LEU A 119 17.84 -12.90 6.84
C LEU A 119 16.85 -12.10 7.69
N ARG A 120 17.12 -10.82 7.87
CA ARG A 120 16.19 -9.84 8.42
C ARG A 120 15.96 -8.75 7.39
N LEU A 121 14.70 -8.51 7.04
CA LEU A 121 14.28 -7.47 6.13
C LEU A 121 13.25 -6.59 6.83
N LYS A 122 13.40 -5.27 6.72
CA LYS A 122 12.42 -4.32 7.23
C LYS A 122 11.82 -3.50 6.10
N VAL A 123 10.50 -3.60 5.98
CA VAL A 123 9.72 -2.94 4.94
C VAL A 123 8.82 -1.92 5.59
N CYS A 124 8.94 -0.64 5.22
CA CYS A 124 8.08 0.43 5.70
C CYS A 124 7.21 0.95 4.57
N GLY A 125 5.98 1.34 4.85
CA GLY A 125 5.08 1.90 3.86
C GLY A 125 3.91 2.63 4.48
N GLY A 126 3.13 3.29 3.64
CA GLY A 126 1.94 3.99 4.09
C GLY A 126 1.17 4.61 2.93
N ILE A 127 -0.13 4.81 3.17
CA ILE A 127 -1.04 5.51 2.25
C ILE A 127 -1.31 6.91 2.77
N GLY A 128 -1.33 7.87 1.86
CA GLY A 128 -1.63 9.27 2.08
C GLY A 128 -3.12 9.51 2.08
N CYS A 129 -3.69 9.63 3.27
CA CYS A 129 -5.13 9.72 3.46
C CYS A 129 -5.59 11.17 3.48
N PRO A 130 -6.47 11.58 2.55
CA PRO A 130 -7.09 12.89 2.61
C PRO A 130 -7.97 13.00 3.85
N ASP A 131 -8.22 14.23 4.29
CA ASP A 131 -9.14 14.48 5.39
C ASP A 131 -10.57 13.99 5.08
N LYS A 132 -11.31 13.55 6.10
CA LYS A 132 -12.66 13.02 5.94
C LYS A 132 -13.60 14.04 5.28
N GLN A 133 -13.50 15.32 5.66
CA GLN A 133 -14.31 16.38 5.08
C GLN A 133 -13.97 16.58 3.60
N PHE A 134 -12.68 16.53 3.26
CA PHE A 134 -12.25 16.61 1.87
C PHE A 134 -12.83 15.49 1.01
N ILE A 135 -12.83 14.25 1.51
CA ILE A 135 -13.39 13.09 0.78
C ILE A 135 -14.90 13.27 0.56
N ALA A 136 -15.63 13.71 1.60
CA ALA A 136 -17.07 13.97 1.49
C ALA A 136 -17.37 15.06 0.45
N ASP A 137 -16.72 16.23 0.58
CA ASP A 137 -16.89 17.37 -0.32
C ASP A 137 -16.50 17.03 -1.78
N TYR A 138 -15.50 16.17 -1.97
CA TYR A 138 -15.08 15.70 -3.29
C TYR A 138 -16.05 14.67 -3.88
N GLY A 139 -16.65 13.81 -3.04
CA GLY A 139 -17.69 12.87 -3.43
C GLY A 139 -18.91 13.58 -4.02
N ASP A 140 -19.40 14.63 -3.34
CA ASP A 140 -20.51 15.45 -3.84
C ASP A 140 -20.19 16.09 -5.21
N LYS A 141 -18.93 16.45 -5.45
CA LYS A 141 -18.50 16.98 -6.76
C LYS A 141 -18.46 15.90 -7.83
N GLN A 142 -17.96 14.70 -7.53
CA GLN A 142 -17.93 13.56 -8.46
C GLN A 142 -19.32 13.24 -9.00
N ASP A 143 -20.32 13.25 -8.11
CA ASP A 143 -21.72 13.03 -8.47
C ASP A 143 -22.24 14.00 -9.54
N HIS A 144 -21.84 15.28 -9.44
CA HIS A 144 -22.22 16.29 -10.42
C HIS A 144 -21.46 16.17 -11.76
N TYR A 145 -20.28 15.55 -11.77
CA TYR A 145 -19.50 15.33 -12.99
C TYR A 145 -20.03 14.14 -13.82
N ASP A 146 -20.39 13.03 -13.17
CA ASP A 146 -20.90 11.84 -13.85
C ASP A 146 -22.19 12.10 -14.64
N VAL A 147 -23.08 12.98 -14.13
CA VAL A 147 -24.34 13.33 -14.81
C VAL A 147 -24.10 14.09 -16.13
N LYS A 148 -22.93 14.74 -16.29
CA LYS A 148 -22.65 15.62 -17.44
C LYS A 148 -21.85 14.96 -18.55
N ASN A 149 -21.15 13.85 -18.30
CA ASN A 149 -20.19 13.29 -19.26
C ASN A 149 -20.61 11.92 -19.82
N ASN A 150 -21.28 11.92 -20.98
CA ASN A 150 -21.28 10.77 -21.88
C ASN A 150 -19.95 10.71 -22.64
N ARG A 151 -18.87 10.23 -22.00
CA ARG A 151 -17.59 10.05 -22.70
C ARG A 151 -17.71 9.02 -23.82
N LYS A 152 -17.27 9.40 -25.03
CA LYS A 152 -17.11 8.47 -26.16
C LYS A 152 -15.90 7.58 -25.90
N GLU A 153 -16.07 6.27 -26.10
CA GLU A 153 -15.12 5.19 -25.81
C GLU A 153 -13.72 5.33 -26.45
N ASN A 154 -13.57 6.23 -27.43
CA ASN A 154 -12.33 6.44 -28.20
C ASN A 154 -11.41 7.57 -27.69
N GLN A 155 -11.65 8.15 -26.52
CA GLN A 155 -10.74 9.17 -25.96
C GLN A 155 -9.66 8.52 -25.07
N PRO A 156 -8.41 9.02 -25.10
CA PRO A 156 -7.36 8.57 -24.19
C PRO A 156 -7.83 8.71 -22.74
N LYS A 157 -7.66 7.66 -21.93
CA LYS A 157 -8.03 7.70 -20.52
C LYS A 157 -7.17 8.79 -19.84
N PRO A 158 -7.79 9.80 -19.18
CA PRO A 158 -7.03 10.84 -18.52
C PRO A 158 -6.13 10.25 -17.41
N PRO A 159 -5.00 10.89 -17.10
CA PRO A 159 -4.09 10.42 -16.05
C PRO A 159 -4.79 10.46 -14.69
N ILE A 160 -4.40 9.55 -13.80
CA ILE A 160 -4.90 9.48 -12.42
C ILE A 160 -4.39 10.70 -11.66
N VAL A 161 -5.31 11.52 -11.15
CA VAL A 161 -4.96 12.70 -10.34
C VAL A 161 -4.80 12.26 -8.88
N ALA A 162 -3.63 12.50 -8.29
CA ALA A 162 -3.40 12.22 -6.88
C ALA A 162 -4.20 13.17 -5.98
N LEU A 163 -4.96 12.61 -5.04
CA LEU A 163 -5.65 13.37 -4.01
C LEU A 163 -4.62 13.97 -3.02
N PRO A 164 -4.92 15.13 -2.42
CA PRO A 164 -4.03 15.78 -1.46
C PRO A 164 -3.63 14.84 -0.32
N THR A 165 -2.38 14.93 0.11
CA THR A 165 -1.85 14.12 1.20
C THR A 165 -1.11 14.97 2.21
N ASP A 166 -1.65 15.02 3.43
CA ASP A 166 -1.02 15.73 4.53
C ASP A 166 -0.07 14.86 5.31
N LYS A 167 -0.41 13.58 5.55
CA LYS A 167 0.44 12.61 6.23
C LYS A 167 0.21 11.21 5.68
N LEU A 168 1.23 10.37 5.80
CA LEU A 168 1.13 8.94 5.54
C LEU A 168 0.68 8.20 6.81
N ASN A 169 -0.20 7.23 6.66
CA ASN A 169 -0.48 6.23 7.69
C ASN A 169 0.63 5.19 7.69
N CYS A 170 1.77 5.55 8.29
CA CYS A 170 2.98 4.74 8.22
C CYS A 170 2.93 3.48 9.09
N PHE A 171 3.48 2.40 8.55
CA PHE A 171 3.78 1.17 9.26
C PHE A 171 5.12 0.60 8.79
N CYS A 172 5.71 -0.28 9.60
CA CYS A 172 6.85 -1.09 9.18
C CYS A 172 6.61 -2.55 9.57
N LEU A 173 6.95 -3.47 8.68
CA LEU A 173 6.92 -4.91 8.87
C LEU A 173 8.36 -5.41 8.94
N GLU A 174 8.65 -6.27 9.91
CA GLU A 174 9.92 -6.99 9.98
C GLU A 174 9.70 -8.45 9.55
N LEU A 175 10.45 -8.86 8.54
CA LEU A 175 10.44 -10.19 7.98
C LEU A 175 11.74 -10.89 8.36
N PHE A 176 11.63 -12.09 8.92
CA PHE A 176 12.75 -12.98 9.21
C PHE A 176 12.64 -14.21 8.33
N ALA A 177 13.76 -14.64 7.74
CA ALA A 177 13.82 -15.87 6.97
C ALA A 177 15.05 -16.68 7.37
N VAL A 178 14.92 -17.99 7.51
CA VAL A 178 16.03 -18.91 7.80
C VAL A 178 16.16 -19.89 6.65
N GLY A 179 17.37 -20.07 6.14
CA GLY A 179 17.65 -20.95 5.01
C GLY A 179 18.97 -21.70 5.13
N SER A 180 19.28 -22.50 4.11
CA SER A 180 20.59 -23.13 3.90
C SER A 180 21.07 -22.93 2.47
N ILE A 181 22.38 -23.09 2.27
CA ILE A 181 22.99 -23.07 0.93
C ILE A 181 23.53 -24.46 0.65
N ASP A 182 22.98 -25.11 -0.38
CA ASP A 182 23.41 -26.44 -0.82
C ASP A 182 24.13 -26.34 -2.17
N ARG A 183 25.15 -27.18 -2.37
CA ARG A 183 25.70 -27.44 -3.71
C ARG A 183 24.82 -28.48 -4.43
N LYS A 184 24.39 -28.17 -5.65
CA LYS A 184 23.59 -29.07 -6.51
C LYS A 184 24.20 -29.17 -7.91
N ILE A 185 24.08 -30.35 -8.52
CA ILE A 185 24.44 -30.58 -9.93
C ILE A 185 23.14 -30.73 -10.71
N ILE A 186 22.91 -29.87 -11.71
CA ILE A 186 21.74 -29.89 -12.58
C ILE A 186 22.25 -29.92 -14.02
N SER A 187 21.91 -30.98 -14.76
CA SER A 187 22.35 -31.19 -16.15
C SER A 187 23.87 -31.05 -16.34
N GLY A 188 24.65 -31.66 -15.42
CA GLY A 188 26.11 -31.63 -15.45
C GLY A 188 26.76 -30.31 -15.03
N LYS A 189 25.98 -29.28 -14.64
CA LYS A 189 26.48 -28.00 -14.15
C LYS A 189 26.26 -27.85 -12.65
N GLU A 190 27.19 -27.21 -11.97
CA GLU A 190 27.12 -26.95 -10.53
C GLU A 190 26.43 -25.63 -10.21
N TYR A 191 25.62 -25.65 -9.16
CA TYR A 191 24.87 -24.51 -8.67
C TYR A 191 24.93 -24.46 -7.14
N LEU A 192 24.96 -23.24 -6.60
CA LEU A 192 24.59 -23.00 -5.21
C LEU A 192 23.08 -22.77 -5.19
N LYS A 193 22.36 -23.64 -4.49
CA LYS A 193 20.92 -23.53 -4.29
C LYS A 193 20.66 -23.00 -2.89
N ILE A 194 19.92 -21.90 -2.80
CA ILE A 194 19.38 -21.40 -1.54
C ILE A 194 18.09 -22.16 -1.27
N ASN A 195 17.94 -22.72 -0.07
CA ASN A 195 16.70 -23.33 0.38
C ASN A 195 16.14 -22.54 1.56
N LEU A 196 14.86 -22.24 1.53
CA LEU A 196 14.14 -21.63 2.64
C LEU A 196 13.67 -22.72 3.60
N SER A 197 13.95 -22.57 4.89
CA SER A 197 13.52 -23.49 5.95
C SER A 197 12.61 -22.86 7.00
N GLY A 198 12.54 -21.54 7.08
CA GLY A 198 11.60 -20.82 7.94
C GLY A 198 11.38 -19.40 7.43
N LEU A 199 10.18 -18.86 7.61
CA LEU A 199 9.79 -17.51 7.25
C LEU A 199 8.81 -17.03 8.31
N GLU A 200 9.07 -15.87 8.90
CA GLU A 200 8.23 -15.26 9.92
C GLU A 200 8.09 -13.77 9.68
N ILE A 201 6.88 -13.23 9.81
CA ILE A 201 6.63 -11.80 9.80
C ILE A 201 6.30 -11.43 11.24
N VAL A 202 7.20 -10.73 11.92
CA VAL A 202 6.99 -10.38 13.32
C VAL A 202 5.76 -9.51 13.42
N ASP A 203 4.76 -10.03 14.16
CA ASP A 203 3.53 -9.36 14.59
C ASP A 203 3.12 -8.20 13.68
N ILE A 204 2.19 -8.43 12.74
CA ILE A 204 1.52 -7.35 12.03
C ILE A 204 0.74 -6.52 13.05
N LYS A 205 1.41 -5.56 13.70
CA LYS A 205 0.77 -4.68 14.68
C LYS A 205 -0.05 -3.65 13.91
N PRO A 206 -1.36 -3.61 14.16
CA PRO A 206 -2.32 -3.37 13.10
C PRO A 206 -2.46 -1.89 12.75
N ASP A 207 -2.17 -0.96 13.66
CA ASP A 207 -2.64 0.43 13.51
C ASP A 207 -2.27 1.08 12.18
N GLY A 208 -1.01 1.06 11.74
CA GLY A 208 -0.63 1.75 10.49
C GLY A 208 -1.12 1.06 9.22
N LEU A 209 -1.12 -0.28 9.20
CA LEU A 209 -1.60 -1.07 8.06
C LEU A 209 -3.13 -1.05 7.98
N GLU A 210 -3.80 -1.25 9.11
CA GLU A 210 -5.24 -1.14 9.29
C GLU A 210 -5.70 0.26 8.90
N ASN A 211 -5.08 1.32 9.42
CA ASN A 211 -5.42 2.69 9.05
C ASN A 211 -5.21 2.97 7.56
N SER A 212 -4.18 2.39 6.94
CA SER A 212 -3.98 2.48 5.47
C SER A 212 -5.10 1.76 4.70
N LEU A 213 -5.49 0.56 5.14
CA LEU A 213 -6.54 -0.23 4.52
C LEU A 213 -7.92 0.41 4.70
N GLU A 214 -8.28 0.81 5.92
CA GLU A 214 -9.52 1.51 6.20
C GLU A 214 -9.64 2.79 5.39
N CYS A 215 -8.54 3.55 5.28
CA CYS A 215 -8.50 4.76 4.49
C CYS A 215 -8.78 4.50 3.01
N TYR A 216 -8.10 3.50 2.43
CA TYR A 216 -8.33 3.12 1.04
C TYR A 216 -9.79 2.68 0.84
N LEU A 217 -10.31 1.81 1.71
CA LEU A 217 -11.69 1.33 1.63
C LEU A 217 -12.71 2.45 1.80
N LYS A 218 -12.54 3.35 2.77
CA LYS A 218 -13.42 4.51 2.98
C LYS A 218 -13.41 5.44 1.75
N THR A 219 -12.24 5.71 1.19
CA THR A 219 -12.11 6.55 -0.01
C THR A 219 -12.76 5.87 -1.23
N LEU A 220 -12.51 4.57 -1.42
CA LEU A 220 -13.11 3.79 -2.50
C LEU A 220 -14.63 3.73 -2.41
N LEU A 221 -15.15 3.46 -1.20
CA LEU A 221 -16.59 3.43 -0.96
C LEU A 221 -17.21 4.80 -1.24
N THR A 222 -16.64 5.86 -0.68
CA THR A 222 -17.23 7.22 -0.76
C THR A 222 -17.15 7.81 -2.17
N LEU A 223 -16.06 7.58 -2.90
CA LEU A 223 -15.84 8.22 -4.20
C LEU A 223 -16.18 7.31 -5.39
N GLY A 224 -16.03 6.00 -5.25
CA GLY A 224 -16.15 5.06 -6.38
C GLY A 224 -17.40 4.19 -6.35
N ILE A 225 -17.87 3.79 -5.17
CA ILE A 225 -18.95 2.78 -5.05
C ILE A 225 -20.29 3.44 -4.71
N LEU A 226 -20.38 4.16 -3.58
CA LEU A 226 -21.64 4.75 -3.09
C LEU A 226 -22.27 5.75 -4.09
N PRO A 227 -21.51 6.61 -4.79
CA PRO A 227 -22.05 7.46 -5.86
C PRO A 227 -22.84 6.70 -6.93
N LYS A 228 -22.44 5.45 -7.24
CA LYS A 228 -23.08 4.61 -8.25
C LYS A 228 -24.27 3.82 -7.72
N ALA A 229 -24.43 3.70 -6.40
CA ALA A 229 -25.52 2.97 -5.75
C ALA A 229 -26.80 3.81 -5.58
N LYS A 230 -26.89 4.97 -6.25
CA LYS A 230 -28.00 5.91 -6.11
C LYS A 230 -29.22 5.45 -6.89
N ILE A 231 -30.37 5.48 -6.22
CA ILE A 231 -31.68 5.29 -6.82
C ILE A 231 -32.43 6.61 -6.66
N ALA A 232 -32.87 7.20 -7.78
CA ALA A 232 -33.73 8.37 -7.72
C ALA A 232 -35.09 7.95 -7.13
N MET A 233 -35.53 8.60 -6.05
CA MET A 233 -36.85 8.31 -5.46
C MET A 233 -38.00 8.54 -6.44
N GLU A 234 -37.81 9.42 -7.43
CA GLU A 234 -38.76 9.64 -8.53
C GLU A 234 -38.97 8.39 -9.40
N VAL A 235 -37.98 7.49 -9.49
CA VAL A 235 -38.13 6.19 -10.18
C VAL A 235 -39.03 5.23 -9.38
N LEU A 236 -39.15 5.45 -8.07
CA LEU A 236 -40.08 4.73 -7.19
C LEU A 236 -41.44 5.42 -7.09
N ALA A 237 -41.56 6.64 -7.60
CA ALA A 237 -42.84 7.34 -7.70
C ALA A 237 -43.59 6.83 -8.95
N PHE A 238 -44.78 6.27 -8.74
CA PHE A 238 -45.61 5.74 -9.82
C PHE A 238 -46.82 6.65 -10.05
N ASN A 239 -47.05 7.04 -11.31
CA ASN A 239 -48.31 7.66 -11.72
C ASN A 239 -49.25 6.56 -12.22
N ILE A 240 -50.32 6.28 -11.47
CA ILE A 240 -51.38 5.38 -11.91
C ILE A 240 -52.44 6.22 -12.64
N ALA A 241 -52.47 6.10 -13.97
CA ALA A 241 -53.52 6.61 -14.85
C ALA A 241 -53.84 8.13 -14.76
N ASN A 242 -52.89 8.99 -14.34
CA ASN A 242 -53.09 10.44 -14.14
C ASN A 242 -54.20 10.82 -13.12
N ILE A 243 -54.63 9.88 -12.28
CA ILE A 243 -55.70 10.09 -11.29
C ILE A 243 -55.13 10.27 -9.87
N ILE A 244 -53.97 9.67 -9.60
CA ILE A 244 -53.29 9.73 -8.29
C ILE A 244 -51.82 10.07 -8.54
N SER A 245 -51.34 11.15 -7.93
CA SER A 245 -49.92 11.48 -7.93
C SER A 245 -49.30 11.05 -6.60
N ILE A 246 -48.30 10.16 -6.68
CA ILE A 246 -47.53 9.71 -5.53
C ILE A 246 -46.22 10.50 -5.54
N ALA A 247 -45.95 11.27 -4.49
CA ALA A 247 -44.67 11.99 -4.36
C ALA A 247 -44.06 11.78 -2.96
N PRO A 248 -42.72 11.80 -2.83
CA PRO A 248 -42.06 11.65 -1.54
C PRO A 248 -42.55 12.70 -0.53
N THR A 249 -42.82 12.26 0.69
CA THR A 249 -43.24 13.13 1.79
C THR A 249 -42.09 14.08 2.16
N PRO A 250 -42.31 15.41 2.19
CA PRO A 250 -41.26 16.35 2.60
C PRO A 250 -40.80 16.12 4.03
N ILE A 251 -39.51 16.36 4.27
CA ILE A 251 -38.95 16.35 5.63
C ILE A 251 -39.63 17.44 6.45
N SER A 252 -40.17 17.06 7.61
CA SER A 252 -40.93 17.93 8.51
C SER A 252 -40.78 17.48 9.97
N ALA A 253 -41.31 18.25 10.93
CA ALA A 253 -41.32 17.83 12.33
C ALA A 253 -42.07 16.48 12.54
N ALA A 254 -43.05 16.17 11.69
CA ALA A 254 -43.80 14.91 11.74
C ALA A 254 -43.08 13.74 11.02
N VAL A 255 -42.29 14.04 9.98
CA VAL A 255 -41.47 13.07 9.25
C VAL A 255 -40.03 13.60 9.20
N PRO A 256 -39.25 13.41 10.27
CA PRO A 256 -37.91 14.02 10.39
C PRO A 256 -36.87 13.39 9.46
N PHE A 257 -37.09 12.15 9.02
CA PHE A 257 -36.21 11.41 8.10
C PHE A 257 -37.05 10.75 6.99
N ASN A 258 -36.65 10.94 5.72
CA ASN A 258 -37.23 10.25 4.57
C ASN A 258 -36.17 10.11 3.45
N PRO A 259 -35.58 8.92 3.24
CA PRO A 259 -35.89 7.66 3.89
C PRO A 259 -35.53 7.65 5.39
N THR A 260 -36.19 6.76 6.15
CA THR A 260 -35.75 6.35 7.48
C THR A 260 -35.13 4.95 7.43
N ILE A 261 -34.14 4.69 8.29
CA ILE A 261 -33.46 3.41 8.42
C ILE A 261 -33.58 2.99 9.88
N GLU A 262 -34.63 2.26 10.19
CA GLU A 262 -34.97 1.81 11.54
C GLU A 262 -35.68 0.45 11.46
N ASN A 263 -35.71 -0.30 12.56
CA ASN A 263 -36.42 -1.58 12.65
C ASN A 263 -36.00 -2.62 11.59
N ASP A 264 -34.72 -2.65 11.21
CA ASP A 264 -34.19 -3.55 10.17
C ASP A 264 -34.78 -3.31 8.76
N GLU A 265 -35.35 -2.12 8.52
CA GLU A 265 -35.98 -1.74 7.25
C GLU A 265 -35.49 -0.38 6.75
N ILE A 266 -35.52 -0.19 5.41
CA ILE A 266 -35.45 1.14 4.78
C ILE A 266 -36.88 1.51 4.39
N ALA A 267 -37.45 2.50 5.07
CA ALA A 267 -38.82 2.96 4.80
C ALA A 267 -38.82 4.31 4.09
N LEU A 268 -39.67 4.41 3.06
CA LEU A 268 -39.92 5.62 2.28
C LEU A 268 -41.35 6.08 2.50
N PHE A 269 -41.52 7.34 2.89
CA PHE A 269 -42.84 7.92 3.10
C PHE A 269 -43.27 8.68 1.85
N PHE A 270 -44.49 8.44 1.35
CA PHE A 270 -45.07 9.11 0.19
C PHE A 270 -46.43 9.74 0.54
N ASN A 271 -46.69 10.90 -0.03
CA ASN A 271 -47.99 11.56 0.01
C ASN A 271 -48.77 11.25 -1.28
N LEU A 272 -50.08 11.17 -1.13
CA LEU A 272 -51.04 11.00 -2.23
C LEU A 272 -51.69 12.35 -2.52
N PHE A 273 -51.70 12.75 -3.79
CA PHE A 273 -52.32 13.97 -4.30
C PHE A 273 -53.28 13.66 -5.45
#